data_AF-A0A940KUM7-F1
#
_entry.id   AF-A0A940KUM7-F1
#
_cell.length_a   1.000
_cell.length_b   1.000
_cell.length_c   1.000
_cell.angle_alpha   90.00
_cell.angle_beta   90.00
_cell.angle_gamma   90.00
#
_symmetry.space_group_name_H-M   'P 1'
#
loop_
_entity.id
_entity.type
_entity.pdbx_description
1 polymer ?
#
loop_
_entity_poly.entity_id
_entity_poly.type
_entity_poly.pdbx_seq_one_letter_code
_entity_poly.pdbx_strand_id
1 'polypeptide(L)'
;MIPKPANARAPRPGCQRWLALGAFLASSASAQVATQVTFDASANVLDPAERDEIVSHTAEAMRRWSRLLAIDGPRSIEVRVSITDQATASAASAVGIPVGEAEGRQLLEQSVAYELRTGVDPNGADPDMYLQIGLDYLRNTLWFDPDPGARSAPVPSNRTDAMSTFLHEVGHAVAYNGWSDATTGIPPATLWSTFDRWMIPGSPTLFSGANAVAAWGVAPDLTTGNNKHWGNGTAIAAPRVEWQPARPVEWRNGLAVPPLAPAPPSMSPAVAGIAAQDSLILQLMNGVVFYSGHRYDISPLDVAVLRDVGLPLDALFANGFD
;
A
#
# COMPACT_ATOMS: atom_id res chain seq x y z
N MET A 1 -60.23 58.85 32.77
CA MET A 1 -61.24 58.27 33.69
C MET A 1 -60.66 56.95 34.20
N ILE A 2 -60.22 56.91 35.47
CA ILE A 2 -59.66 55.71 36.13
C ILE A 2 -60.81 55.02 36.89
N PRO A 3 -60.94 53.69 36.78
CA PRO A 3 -60.95 52.82 37.97
C PRO A 3 -60.12 51.54 37.74
N LYS A 4 -59.10 51.28 38.57
CA LYS A 4 -59.06 50.48 39.83
C LYS A 4 -58.86 48.96 39.59
N PRO A 5 -57.87 48.30 40.25
CA PRO A 5 -57.36 46.98 39.86
C PRO A 5 -57.97 45.82 40.68
N ALA A 6 -57.88 44.59 40.17
CA ALA A 6 -58.23 43.36 40.89
C ALA A 6 -57.18 42.26 40.71
N ASN A 7 -56.41 42.05 41.79
CA ASN A 7 -56.00 40.80 42.44
C ASN A 7 -55.70 39.53 41.64
N ALA A 8 -54.43 39.14 41.75
CA ALA A 8 -53.95 37.87 42.32
C ALA A 8 -54.24 36.55 41.59
N ARG A 9 -53.17 35.89 41.14
CA ARG A 9 -52.88 34.48 41.43
C ARG A 9 -51.39 34.19 41.23
N ALA A 10 -50.72 33.73 42.28
CA ALA A 10 -49.39 33.16 42.23
C ALA A 10 -49.45 31.74 41.62
N PRO A 11 -48.58 31.39 40.65
CA PRO A 11 -48.35 30.01 40.27
C PRO A 11 -47.24 29.36 41.12
N ARG A 12 -47.45 28.07 41.39
CA ARG A 12 -46.74 27.18 42.31
C ARG A 12 -45.32 26.82 41.84
N PRO A 13 -44.41 26.44 42.76
CA PRO A 13 -43.10 25.90 42.40
C PRO A 13 -43.25 24.43 41.98
N GLY A 14 -42.78 24.06 40.79
CA GLY A 14 -42.82 22.66 40.38
C GLY A 14 -42.47 22.43 38.92
N CYS A 15 -41.17 22.32 38.65
CA CYS A 15 -40.52 21.38 37.73
C CYS A 15 -39.17 21.98 37.30
N GLN A 16 -38.13 21.72 38.10
CA GLN A 16 -36.75 21.78 37.60
C GLN A 16 -36.61 20.76 36.48
N ARG A 17 -36.66 21.25 35.23
CA ARG A 17 -36.21 20.48 34.07
C ARG A 17 -34.68 20.47 34.13
N TRP A 18 -34.12 19.30 34.42
CA TRP A 18 -32.73 18.99 34.13
C TRP A 18 -32.51 19.14 32.62
N LEU A 19 -31.83 20.20 32.21
CA LEU A 19 -31.19 20.28 30.90
C LEU A 19 -30.00 19.32 30.96
N ALA A 20 -30.20 18.09 30.50
CA ALA A 20 -29.09 17.23 30.13
C ALA A 20 -28.39 17.91 28.95
N LEU A 21 -27.25 18.54 29.22
CA LEU A 21 -26.27 18.91 28.20
C LEU A 21 -25.77 17.59 27.60
N GLY A 22 -26.42 17.14 26.53
CA GLY A 22 -25.89 16.08 25.69
C GLY A 22 -24.66 16.64 24.99
N ALA A 23 -23.48 16.34 25.51
CA ALA A 23 -22.26 16.44 24.74
C ALA A 23 -22.39 15.44 23.59
N PHE A 24 -22.80 15.94 22.42
CA PHE A 24 -22.58 15.20 21.19
C PHE A 24 -21.06 15.07 21.06
N LEU A 25 -20.56 13.87 21.36
CA LEU A 25 -19.30 13.42 20.82
C LEU A 25 -19.48 13.50 19.31
N ALA A 26 -18.92 14.54 18.69
CA ALA A 26 -18.73 14.55 17.25
C ALA A 26 -17.88 13.32 16.95
N SER A 27 -18.52 12.28 16.43
CA SER A 27 -17.84 11.17 15.80
C SER A 27 -16.92 11.79 14.76
N SER A 28 -15.61 11.72 14.97
CA SER A 28 -14.62 12.10 13.99
C SER A 28 -14.91 11.31 12.72
N ALA A 29 -15.56 11.92 11.74
CA ALA A 29 -15.59 11.37 10.40
C ALA A 29 -14.13 11.29 9.98
N SER A 30 -13.62 10.08 9.75
CA SER A 30 -12.27 9.90 9.23
C SER A 30 -12.11 10.83 8.04
N ALA A 31 -11.07 11.66 8.06
CA ALA A 31 -10.72 12.53 6.95
C ALA A 31 -10.84 11.76 5.63
N GLN A 32 -11.81 12.15 4.79
CA GLN A 32 -12.15 11.42 3.58
C GLN A 32 -11.15 11.82 2.50
N VAL A 33 -10.35 10.86 2.02
CA VAL A 33 -9.62 11.01 0.76
C VAL A 33 -10.62 10.71 -0.37
N ALA A 34 -10.95 11.72 -1.16
CA ALA A 34 -11.71 11.58 -2.39
C ALA A 34 -10.73 11.24 -3.53
N THR A 35 -11.10 10.30 -4.38
CA THR A 35 -10.29 9.94 -5.57
C THR A 35 -11.10 10.31 -6.81
N GLN A 36 -10.57 11.23 -7.60
CA GLN A 36 -11.21 11.72 -8.81
C GLN A 36 -10.56 11.06 -10.03
N VAL A 37 -11.21 10.05 -10.58
CA VAL A 37 -10.69 9.34 -11.75
C VAL A 37 -11.22 9.98 -13.03
N THR A 38 -10.30 10.41 -13.88
CA THR A 38 -10.56 10.90 -15.23
C THR A 38 -9.88 10.01 -16.26
N PHE A 39 -10.40 10.02 -17.48
CA PHE A 39 -9.92 9.19 -18.57
C PHE A 39 -9.48 10.09 -19.71
N ASP A 40 -8.31 9.82 -20.30
CA ASP A 40 -7.90 10.52 -21.51
C ASP A 40 -8.58 9.92 -22.77
N ALA A 41 -8.24 10.47 -23.95
CA ALA A 41 -8.84 10.05 -25.21
C ALA A 41 -8.52 8.59 -25.61
N SER A 42 -7.42 8.01 -25.12
CA SER A 42 -7.07 6.61 -25.41
C SER A 42 -8.07 5.62 -24.80
N ALA A 43 -8.71 6.00 -23.69
CA ALA A 43 -9.72 5.19 -23.02
C ALA A 43 -11.08 5.16 -23.75
N ASN A 44 -11.26 5.86 -24.87
CA ASN A 44 -12.50 5.80 -25.67
C ASN A 44 -12.85 4.39 -26.17
N VAL A 45 -11.88 3.46 -26.15
CA VAL A 45 -12.08 2.05 -26.47
C VAL A 45 -12.80 1.25 -25.38
N LEU A 46 -12.93 1.82 -24.19
CA LEU A 46 -13.56 1.18 -23.03
C LEU A 46 -15.07 1.41 -23.05
N ASP A 47 -15.82 0.38 -22.68
CA ASP A 47 -17.25 0.52 -22.39
C ASP A 47 -17.49 1.14 -20.99
N PRO A 48 -18.73 1.51 -20.65
CA PRO A 48 -19.04 2.10 -19.34
C PRO A 48 -18.74 1.17 -18.15
N ALA A 49 -18.93 -0.14 -18.29
CA ALA A 49 -18.71 -1.09 -17.20
C ALA A 49 -17.20 -1.22 -16.89
N GLU A 50 -16.37 -1.30 -17.93
CA GLU A 50 -14.90 -1.30 -17.78
C GLU A 50 -14.42 -0.02 -17.08
N ARG A 51 -15.04 1.14 -17.38
CA ARG A 51 -14.72 2.40 -16.71
C ARG A 51 -15.11 2.38 -15.23
N ASP A 52 -16.30 1.89 -14.90
CA ASP A 52 -16.78 1.77 -13.52
C ASP A 52 -15.90 0.81 -12.69
N GLU A 53 -15.44 -0.28 -13.30
CA GLU A 53 -14.51 -1.23 -12.71
C GLU A 53 -13.15 -0.56 -12.39
N ILE A 54 -12.57 0.19 -13.32
CA ILE A 54 -11.34 0.96 -13.08
C ILE A 54 -11.55 1.98 -11.95
N VAL A 55 -12.63 2.77 -12.03
CA VAL A 55 -12.91 3.83 -11.03
C VAL A 55 -13.02 3.23 -9.62
N SER A 56 -13.80 2.16 -9.46
CA SER A 56 -14.02 1.53 -8.16
C SER A 56 -12.73 0.93 -7.57
N HIS A 57 -11.91 0.27 -8.39
CA HIS A 57 -10.67 -0.35 -7.94
C HIS A 57 -9.57 0.68 -7.65
N THR A 58 -9.44 1.75 -8.45
CA THR A 58 -8.51 2.86 -8.14
C THR A 58 -8.89 3.56 -6.85
N ALA A 59 -10.17 3.90 -6.67
CA ALA A 59 -10.65 4.59 -5.48
C ALA A 59 -10.44 3.74 -4.21
N GLU A 60 -10.74 2.45 -4.28
CA GLU A 60 -10.51 1.53 -3.17
C GLU A 60 -9.01 1.33 -2.87
N ALA A 61 -8.16 1.29 -3.89
CA ALA A 61 -6.71 1.16 -3.70
C ALA A 61 -6.14 2.40 -2.99
N MET A 62 -6.53 3.60 -3.45
CA MET A 62 -6.19 4.86 -2.78
C MET A 62 -6.72 4.91 -1.36
N ARG A 63 -7.96 4.45 -1.13
CA ARG A 63 -8.56 4.37 0.21
C ARG A 63 -7.78 3.44 1.14
N ARG A 64 -7.20 2.34 0.64
CA ARG A 64 -6.42 1.40 1.45
C ARG A 64 -5.06 1.96 1.83
N TRP A 65 -4.33 2.54 0.87
CA TRP A 65 -3.05 3.20 1.14
C TRP A 65 -3.22 4.39 2.09
N SER A 66 -4.19 5.26 1.82
CA SER A 66 -4.44 6.45 2.66
C SER A 66 -4.86 6.12 4.09
N ARG A 67 -5.55 4.99 4.34
CA ARG A 67 -5.89 4.55 5.71
C ARG A 67 -4.69 4.20 6.57
N LEU A 68 -3.54 3.90 5.97
CA LEU A 68 -2.32 3.66 6.73
C LEU A 68 -1.70 4.96 7.23
N LEU A 69 -2.06 6.09 6.61
CA LEU A 69 -1.45 7.38 6.86
C LEU A 69 -2.21 8.17 7.91
N ALA A 70 -1.48 8.94 8.72
CA ALA A 70 -2.07 9.90 9.65
C ALA A 70 -2.54 11.14 8.88
N ILE A 71 -3.74 11.07 8.31
CA ILE A 71 -4.36 12.17 7.55
C ILE A 71 -5.31 12.94 8.47
N ASP A 72 -5.07 14.24 8.63
CA ASP A 72 -5.76 15.12 9.59
C ASP A 72 -6.87 15.99 8.97
N GLY A 73 -7.16 15.82 7.68
CA GLY A 73 -8.21 16.56 6.97
C GLY A 73 -8.54 15.99 5.59
N PRO A 74 -9.62 16.46 4.95
CA PRO A 74 -10.01 15.97 3.62
C PRO A 74 -8.87 16.15 2.61
N ARG A 75 -8.80 15.23 1.66
CA ARG A 75 -7.86 15.25 0.53
C ARG A 75 -8.63 14.95 -0.75
N SER A 76 -8.21 15.54 -1.86
CA SER A 76 -8.59 15.06 -3.20
C SER A 76 -7.35 14.44 -3.81
N ILE A 77 -7.50 13.42 -4.65
CA ILE A 77 -6.41 12.92 -5.47
C ILE A 77 -6.97 12.71 -6.87
N GLU A 78 -6.48 13.49 -7.83
CA GLU A 78 -6.84 13.45 -9.23
C GLU A 78 -6.00 12.40 -9.98
N VAL A 79 -6.67 11.42 -10.56
CA VAL A 79 -6.07 10.33 -11.30
C VAL A 79 -6.42 10.48 -12.77
N ARG A 80 -5.43 10.43 -13.66
CA ARG A 80 -5.65 10.30 -15.10
C ARG A 80 -5.32 8.89 -15.57
N VAL A 81 -6.32 8.24 -16.13
CA VAL A 81 -6.22 6.90 -16.71
C VAL A 81 -6.03 6.97 -18.22
N SER A 82 -5.04 6.21 -18.70
CA SER A 82 -4.76 6.01 -20.12
C SER A 82 -4.74 4.51 -20.44
N ILE A 83 -5.20 4.16 -21.63
CA ILE A 83 -5.17 2.79 -22.17
C ILE A 83 -4.07 2.70 -23.22
N THR A 84 -3.17 1.73 -23.03
CA THR A 84 -1.96 1.56 -23.84
C THR A 84 -1.85 0.13 -24.39
N ASP A 85 -0.78 -0.15 -25.13
CA ASP A 85 -0.41 -1.47 -25.62
C ASP A 85 0.62 -2.19 -24.72
N GLN A 86 0.90 -1.64 -23.52
CA GLN A 86 1.84 -2.25 -22.59
C GLN A 86 1.32 -3.60 -22.08
N ALA A 87 2.22 -4.48 -21.66
CA ALA A 87 1.85 -5.85 -21.26
C ALA A 87 1.10 -5.92 -19.92
N THR A 88 1.16 -4.87 -19.10
CA THR A 88 0.66 -4.84 -17.71
C THR A 88 -0.01 -3.49 -17.39
N ALA A 89 -0.02 -3.07 -16.13
CA ALA A 89 -0.31 -1.70 -15.71
C ALA A 89 0.98 -1.00 -15.24
N SER A 90 0.91 0.33 -15.09
CA SER A 90 1.94 1.16 -14.49
C SER A 90 1.30 2.41 -13.89
N ALA A 91 1.81 2.91 -12.75
CA ALA A 91 1.46 4.23 -12.26
C ALA A 91 2.63 4.98 -11.61
N ALA A 92 2.49 6.30 -11.60
CA ALA A 92 3.43 7.21 -10.96
C ALA A 92 2.72 8.49 -10.53
N SER A 93 3.27 9.15 -9.51
CA SER A 93 2.92 10.54 -9.24
C SER A 93 3.35 11.44 -10.40
N ALA A 94 2.57 12.49 -10.64
CA ALA A 94 2.78 13.41 -11.76
C ALA A 94 4.04 14.26 -11.58
N VAL A 95 4.36 14.66 -10.35
CA VAL A 95 5.51 15.49 -10.05
C VAL A 95 6.25 15.02 -8.79
N GLY A 96 7.54 15.34 -8.71
CA GLY A 96 8.35 15.15 -7.51
C GLY A 96 8.50 16.47 -6.74
N ILE A 97 8.23 16.45 -5.44
CA ILE A 97 8.23 17.66 -4.59
C ILE A 97 9.50 17.72 -3.75
N PRO A 98 10.28 18.80 -3.81
CA PRO A 98 11.40 19.00 -2.90
C PRO A 98 10.96 19.05 -1.44
N VAL A 99 11.46 18.12 -0.63
CA VAL A 99 11.16 18.03 0.81
C VAL A 99 12.39 18.18 1.69
N GLY A 100 13.57 18.28 1.10
CA GLY A 100 14.81 18.58 1.82
C GLY A 100 16.05 18.28 1.01
N GLU A 101 17.15 18.11 1.72
CA GLU A 101 18.43 17.65 1.18
C GLU A 101 18.97 16.52 2.05
N ALA A 102 19.65 15.56 1.42
CA ALA A 102 20.37 14.50 2.11
C ALA A 102 21.68 14.24 1.35
N GLU A 103 22.79 14.20 2.07
CA GLU A 103 24.15 13.98 1.52
C GLU A 103 24.49 14.88 0.33
N GLY A 104 24.05 16.14 0.36
CA GLY A 104 24.30 17.12 -0.70
C GLY A 104 23.43 16.94 -1.96
N ARG A 105 22.41 16.08 -1.90
CA ARG A 105 21.42 15.85 -2.97
C ARG A 105 20.06 16.34 -2.55
N GLN A 106 19.28 16.84 -3.50
CA GLN A 106 17.89 17.22 -3.26
C GLN A 106 17.04 15.97 -3.02
N LEU A 107 16.23 15.97 -1.96
CA LEU A 107 15.29 14.89 -1.67
C LEU A 107 13.90 15.25 -2.20
N LEU A 108 13.35 14.40 -3.05
CA LEU A 108 12.05 14.55 -3.69
C LEU A 108 11.05 13.50 -3.16
N GLU A 109 9.86 13.96 -2.76
CA GLU A 109 8.71 13.12 -2.40
C GLU A 109 7.76 13.00 -3.60
N GLN A 110 7.04 11.88 -3.72
CA GLN A 110 6.00 11.73 -4.74
C GLN A 110 4.82 12.68 -4.46
N SER A 111 4.25 13.35 -5.47
CA SER A 111 3.19 14.35 -5.26
C SER A 111 1.95 13.82 -4.54
N VAL A 112 1.50 12.60 -4.86
CA VAL A 112 0.38 11.96 -4.15
C VAL A 112 0.67 11.83 -2.66
N ALA A 113 1.87 11.36 -2.29
CA ALA A 113 2.26 11.27 -0.88
C ALA A 113 2.31 12.65 -0.19
N TYR A 114 2.87 13.64 -0.88
CA TYR A 114 2.97 15.00 -0.39
C TYR A 114 1.59 15.61 -0.12
N GLU A 115 0.65 15.47 -1.05
CA GLU A 115 -0.71 15.96 -0.89
C GLU A 115 -1.45 15.22 0.23
N LEU A 116 -1.40 13.89 0.26
CA LEU A 116 -2.03 13.10 1.33
C LEU A 116 -1.55 13.56 2.71
N ARG A 117 -0.25 13.81 2.86
CA ARG A 117 0.36 14.23 4.12
C ARG A 117 0.08 15.68 4.48
N THR A 118 0.11 16.61 3.51
CA THR A 118 0.10 18.06 3.79
C THR A 118 -1.25 18.73 3.51
N GLY A 119 -2.10 18.12 2.69
CA GLY A 119 -3.32 18.73 2.16
C GLY A 119 -3.07 19.81 1.11
N VAL A 120 -1.83 19.94 0.63
CA VAL A 120 -1.46 20.89 -0.43
C VAL A 120 -1.31 20.13 -1.73
N ASP A 121 -2.19 20.43 -2.68
CA ASP A 121 -2.08 20.06 -4.08
C ASP A 121 -0.94 20.87 -4.74
N PRO A 122 0.16 20.22 -5.17
CA PRO A 122 1.31 20.92 -5.72
C PRO A 122 1.23 21.20 -7.22
N ASN A 123 0.26 20.65 -7.94
CA ASN A 123 0.10 20.75 -9.40
C ASN A 123 -1.22 21.45 -9.81
N GLY A 124 -2.02 21.90 -8.85
CA GLY A 124 -3.30 22.55 -9.13
C GLY A 124 -4.24 21.58 -9.85
N ALA A 125 -4.96 22.08 -10.84
CA ALA A 125 -5.98 21.29 -11.54
C ALA A 125 -5.43 20.15 -12.44
N ASP A 126 -4.10 19.99 -12.55
CA ASP A 126 -3.50 18.86 -13.27
C ASP A 126 -3.59 17.57 -12.42
N PRO A 127 -3.58 16.37 -13.02
CA PRO A 127 -3.68 15.13 -12.25
C PRO A 127 -2.46 14.90 -11.35
N ASP A 128 -2.67 14.35 -10.15
CA ASP A 128 -1.62 13.95 -9.21
C ASP A 128 -1.00 12.61 -9.57
N MET A 129 -1.76 11.72 -10.19
CA MET A 129 -1.34 10.38 -10.56
C MET A 129 -1.70 10.05 -12.00
N TYR A 130 -0.75 9.46 -12.73
CA TYR A 130 -0.99 8.84 -14.02
C TYR A 130 -1.06 7.32 -13.84
N LEU A 131 -2.16 6.71 -14.30
CA LEU A 131 -2.37 5.27 -14.32
C LEU A 131 -2.51 4.81 -15.77
N GLN A 132 -1.60 3.96 -16.23
CA GLN A 132 -1.63 3.38 -17.56
C GLN A 132 -1.95 1.90 -17.47
N ILE A 133 -2.87 1.43 -18.31
CA ILE A 133 -3.30 0.03 -18.31
C ILE A 133 -3.25 -0.51 -19.74
N GLY A 134 -2.56 -1.63 -19.93
CA GLY A 134 -2.57 -2.38 -21.17
C GLY A 134 -3.97 -2.89 -21.51
N LEU A 135 -4.48 -2.62 -22.71
CA LEU A 135 -5.85 -3.02 -23.08
C LEU A 135 -6.06 -4.54 -23.05
N ASP A 136 -5.08 -5.30 -23.56
CA ASP A 136 -5.13 -6.77 -23.54
C ASP A 136 -5.10 -7.30 -22.10
N TYR A 137 -4.20 -6.75 -21.28
CA TYR A 137 -4.08 -7.10 -19.87
C TYR A 137 -5.38 -6.86 -19.11
N LEU A 138 -6.03 -5.70 -19.31
CA LEU A 138 -7.32 -5.36 -18.71
C LEU A 138 -8.40 -6.39 -19.03
N ARG A 139 -8.55 -6.77 -20.30
CA ARG A 139 -9.67 -7.61 -20.76
C ARG A 139 -9.42 -9.11 -20.55
N ASN A 140 -8.18 -9.53 -20.75
CA ASN A 140 -7.85 -10.95 -20.90
C ASN A 140 -7.10 -11.51 -19.68
N THR A 141 -6.44 -10.66 -18.89
CA THR A 141 -5.66 -11.11 -17.73
C THR A 141 -6.35 -10.77 -16.41
N LEU A 142 -6.87 -9.55 -16.27
CA LEU A 142 -7.47 -9.10 -15.02
C LEU A 142 -8.84 -9.75 -14.75
N TRP A 143 -9.13 -9.91 -13.46
CA TRP A 143 -10.46 -10.18 -12.94
C TRP A 143 -10.81 -9.11 -11.92
N PHE A 144 -11.90 -8.39 -12.19
CA PHE A 144 -12.42 -7.34 -11.32
C PHE A 144 -13.33 -7.96 -10.27
N ASP A 145 -13.05 -7.64 -9.01
CA ASP A 145 -13.87 -8.09 -7.89
C ASP A 145 -15.17 -7.28 -7.89
N PRO A 146 -16.36 -7.92 -7.83
CA PRO A 146 -17.62 -7.19 -7.70
C PRO A 146 -17.70 -6.32 -6.44
N ASP A 147 -16.93 -6.65 -5.40
CA ASP A 147 -16.76 -5.84 -4.20
C ASP A 147 -15.26 -5.69 -3.86
N PRO A 148 -14.57 -4.70 -4.46
CA PRO A 148 -13.14 -4.50 -4.23
C PRO A 148 -12.83 -4.08 -2.78
N GLY A 149 -13.84 -3.62 -2.03
CA GLY A 149 -13.71 -3.27 -0.62
C GLY A 149 -13.65 -4.50 0.28
N ALA A 150 -14.65 -5.38 0.15
CA ALA A 150 -14.77 -6.59 0.96
C ALA A 150 -13.79 -7.69 0.56
N ARG A 151 -13.44 -7.77 -0.74
CA ARG A 151 -12.45 -8.72 -1.26
C ARG A 151 -12.74 -10.18 -0.94
N SER A 152 -14.03 -10.56 -0.91
CA SER A 152 -14.47 -11.88 -0.43
C SER A 152 -14.72 -12.91 -1.53
N ALA A 153 -14.93 -12.50 -2.78
CA ALA A 153 -15.17 -13.43 -3.87
C ALA A 153 -13.88 -14.22 -4.22
N PRO A 154 -13.92 -15.50 -4.59
CA PRO A 154 -12.70 -16.20 -4.99
C PRO A 154 -12.20 -15.66 -6.34
N VAL A 155 -10.89 -15.38 -6.43
CA VAL A 155 -10.25 -14.99 -7.69
C VAL A 155 -10.20 -16.22 -8.60
N PRO A 156 -10.66 -16.15 -9.86
CA PRO A 156 -10.53 -17.26 -10.80
C PRO A 156 -9.07 -17.69 -10.97
N SER A 157 -8.82 -19.01 -10.97
CA SER A 157 -7.47 -19.57 -11.00
C SER A 157 -6.67 -19.22 -12.26
N ASN A 158 -7.33 -18.75 -13.32
CA ASN A 158 -6.72 -18.35 -14.60
C ASN A 158 -6.66 -16.82 -14.79
N ARG A 159 -6.99 -16.02 -13.77
CA ARG A 159 -6.99 -14.56 -13.84
C ARG A 159 -6.15 -13.96 -12.73
N THR A 160 -5.57 -12.80 -13.00
CA THR A 160 -4.90 -11.97 -12.01
C THR A 160 -5.95 -11.09 -11.32
N ASP A 161 -5.87 -11.00 -10.00
CA ASP A 161 -6.77 -10.15 -9.22
C ASP A 161 -6.52 -8.66 -9.50
N ALA A 162 -7.51 -7.97 -10.09
CA ALA A 162 -7.37 -6.56 -10.46
C ALA A 162 -7.11 -5.69 -9.22
N MET A 163 -7.76 -5.96 -8.10
CA MET A 163 -7.58 -5.16 -6.88
C MET A 163 -6.14 -5.20 -6.37
N SER A 164 -5.47 -6.34 -6.48
CA SER A 164 -4.04 -6.48 -6.19
C SER A 164 -3.20 -5.60 -7.12
N THR A 165 -3.48 -5.62 -8.42
CA THR A 165 -2.78 -4.77 -9.41
C THR A 165 -2.98 -3.29 -9.09
N PHE A 166 -4.21 -2.84 -8.82
CA PHE A 166 -4.45 -1.43 -8.52
C PHE A 166 -3.81 -0.99 -7.21
N LEU A 167 -3.75 -1.87 -6.19
CA LEU A 167 -2.97 -1.61 -4.98
C LEU A 167 -1.48 -1.45 -5.28
N HIS A 168 -0.93 -2.29 -6.16
CA HIS A 168 0.45 -2.22 -6.59
C HIS A 168 0.76 -0.88 -7.27
N GLU A 169 -0.05 -0.51 -8.26
CA GLU A 169 0.14 0.72 -9.01
C GLU A 169 0.00 1.98 -8.12
N VAL A 170 -1.00 2.02 -7.25
CA VAL A 170 -1.12 3.13 -6.29
C VAL A 170 0.08 3.16 -5.33
N GLY A 171 0.65 1.99 -4.98
CA GLY A 171 1.88 1.90 -4.19
C GLY A 171 3.07 2.61 -4.83
N HIS A 172 3.22 2.52 -6.16
CA HIS A 172 4.22 3.30 -6.90
C HIS A 172 3.98 4.81 -6.80
N ALA A 173 2.74 5.25 -6.98
CA ALA A 173 2.43 6.67 -6.88
C ALA A 173 2.64 7.24 -5.47
N VAL A 174 2.48 6.42 -4.42
CA VAL A 174 2.63 6.83 -3.02
C VAL A 174 4.09 6.78 -2.54
N ALA A 175 4.80 5.67 -2.74
CA ALA A 175 6.09 5.44 -2.09
C ALA A 175 7.14 4.73 -2.95
N TYR A 176 6.72 3.83 -3.83
CA TYR A 176 7.62 2.93 -4.55
C TYR A 176 8.07 3.50 -5.89
N ASN A 177 8.69 4.67 -5.89
CA ASN A 177 9.12 5.30 -7.14
C ASN A 177 10.35 6.19 -6.93
N GLY A 178 11.11 6.41 -8.00
CA GLY A 178 12.36 7.15 -7.96
C GLY A 178 13.14 7.12 -9.26
N TRP A 179 14.36 7.65 -9.23
CA TRP A 179 15.16 7.95 -10.42
C TRP A 179 16.49 7.19 -10.47
N SER A 180 16.73 6.28 -9.53
CA SER A 180 17.87 5.35 -9.62
C SER A 180 17.88 4.58 -10.93
N ASP A 181 19.06 4.35 -11.49
CA ASP A 181 19.23 3.44 -12.61
C ASP A 181 18.72 2.04 -12.24
N ALA A 182 17.80 1.50 -13.04
CA ALA A 182 17.05 0.29 -12.70
C ALA A 182 17.92 -0.98 -12.60
N THR A 183 19.12 -0.97 -13.19
CA THR A 183 20.01 -2.13 -13.25
C THR A 183 21.08 -2.09 -12.16
N THR A 184 21.66 -0.90 -11.93
CA THR A 184 22.78 -0.71 -11.00
C THR A 184 22.34 -0.21 -9.63
N GLY A 185 21.13 0.34 -9.53
CA GLY A 185 20.63 0.98 -8.31
C GLY A 185 21.28 2.33 -8.02
N ILE A 186 22.10 2.86 -8.94
CA ILE A 186 22.80 4.13 -8.71
C ILE A 186 21.82 5.31 -8.91
N PRO A 187 21.57 6.12 -7.87
CA PRO A 187 20.75 7.32 -8.01
C PRO A 187 21.48 8.48 -8.72
N PRO A 188 20.74 9.41 -9.35
CA PRO A 188 21.31 10.62 -9.94
C PRO A 188 22.17 11.40 -8.94
N ALA A 189 23.23 12.04 -9.45
CA ALA A 189 24.21 12.74 -8.59
C ALA A 189 23.62 13.95 -7.85
N THR A 190 22.51 14.52 -8.33
CA THR A 190 21.92 15.77 -7.81
C THR A 190 20.66 15.56 -6.99
N LEU A 191 20.00 14.40 -7.09
CA LEU A 191 18.72 14.16 -6.44
C LEU A 191 18.51 12.71 -6.02
N TRP A 192 17.61 12.56 -5.05
CA TRP A 192 17.03 11.31 -4.59
C TRP A 192 15.52 11.44 -4.52
N SER A 193 14.80 10.36 -4.82
CA SER A 193 13.49 10.18 -4.18
C SER A 193 13.65 9.80 -2.71
N THR A 194 12.60 9.99 -1.90
CA THR A 194 12.51 9.43 -0.55
C THR A 194 12.71 7.91 -0.51
N PHE A 195 12.50 7.20 -1.62
CA PHE A 195 12.79 5.77 -1.78
C PHE A 195 14.26 5.49 -2.16
N ASP A 196 14.79 6.19 -3.18
CA ASP A 196 16.15 5.96 -3.70
C ASP A 196 17.23 6.15 -2.64
N ARG A 197 17.03 7.06 -1.68
CA ARG A 197 17.99 7.33 -0.61
C ARG A 197 18.34 6.09 0.22
N TRP A 198 17.48 5.08 0.21
CA TRP A 198 17.66 3.83 0.94
C TRP A 198 18.26 2.72 0.08
N MET A 199 18.49 2.95 -1.21
CA MET A 199 19.07 1.92 -2.07
C MET A 199 20.57 1.77 -1.81
N ILE A 200 21.01 0.51 -1.72
CA ILE A 200 22.42 0.13 -1.81
C ILE A 200 22.66 -0.33 -3.24
N PRO A 201 23.42 0.43 -4.06
CA PRO A 201 23.73 0.05 -5.43
C PRO A 201 24.40 -1.31 -5.51
N GLY A 202 24.06 -2.08 -6.55
CA GLY A 202 24.48 -3.46 -6.71
C GLY A 202 23.56 -4.23 -7.65
N SER A 203 23.89 -5.51 -7.86
CA SER A 203 23.10 -6.46 -8.64
C SER A 203 22.94 -7.76 -7.83
N PRO A 204 21.83 -7.95 -7.10
CA PRO A 204 20.68 -7.05 -7.02
C PRO A 204 20.99 -5.78 -6.21
N THR A 205 20.23 -4.72 -6.47
CA THR A 205 20.17 -3.55 -5.57
C THR A 205 19.43 -3.95 -4.31
N LEU A 206 19.86 -3.48 -3.14
CA LEU A 206 19.19 -3.77 -1.86
C LEU A 206 18.47 -2.52 -1.35
N PHE A 207 17.38 -2.69 -0.60
CA PHE A 207 16.73 -1.60 0.13
C PHE A 207 17.14 -1.63 1.61
N SER A 208 17.79 -0.59 2.09
CA SER A 208 18.41 -0.51 3.42
C SER A 208 17.65 0.34 4.43
N GLY A 209 16.38 0.64 4.16
CA GLY A 209 15.48 1.28 5.12
C GLY A 209 15.44 0.50 6.44
N ALA A 210 15.64 1.20 7.56
CA ALA A 210 15.78 0.56 8.86
C ALA A 210 14.52 -0.21 9.28
N ASN A 211 13.34 0.31 8.97
CA ASN A 211 12.08 -0.37 9.26
C ASN A 211 11.88 -1.58 8.34
N ALA A 212 12.17 -1.44 7.04
CA ALA A 212 12.07 -2.54 6.09
C ALA A 212 13.03 -3.68 6.44
N VAL A 213 14.27 -3.35 6.81
CA VAL A 213 15.26 -4.32 7.33
C VAL A 213 14.74 -5.00 8.60
N ALA A 214 14.13 -4.24 9.53
CA ALA A 214 13.57 -4.82 10.74
C ALA A 214 12.37 -5.75 10.46
N ALA A 215 11.51 -5.38 9.51
CA ALA A 215 10.33 -6.16 9.12
C ALA A 215 10.70 -7.43 8.34
N TRP A 216 11.74 -7.36 7.49
CA TRP A 216 12.18 -8.47 6.64
C TRP A 216 13.26 -9.35 7.28
N GLY A 217 14.03 -8.80 8.22
CA GLY A 217 15.17 -9.43 8.90
C GLY A 217 16.53 -9.12 8.25
N VAL A 218 16.54 -8.74 6.98
CA VAL A 218 17.71 -8.27 6.22
C VAL A 218 17.27 -7.19 5.23
N ALA A 219 18.21 -6.48 4.60
CA ALA A 219 17.89 -5.59 3.49
C ALA A 219 17.28 -6.40 2.33
N PRO A 220 15.99 -6.19 1.97
CA PRO A 220 15.36 -6.96 0.90
C PRO A 220 15.95 -6.62 -0.47
N ASP A 221 16.06 -7.64 -1.31
CA ASP A 221 16.46 -7.50 -2.70
C ASP A 221 15.40 -6.76 -3.51
N LEU A 222 15.83 -5.80 -4.32
CA LEU A 222 15.02 -5.19 -5.35
C LEU A 222 15.17 -5.97 -6.67
N THR A 223 14.13 -5.97 -7.49
CA THR A 223 14.15 -6.64 -8.80
C THR A 223 15.19 -5.99 -9.71
N THR A 224 16.12 -6.80 -10.23
CA THR A 224 17.18 -6.37 -11.14
C THR A 224 16.57 -5.93 -12.46
N GLY A 225 16.87 -4.70 -12.90
CA GLY A 225 16.27 -4.10 -14.08
C GLY A 225 14.87 -3.52 -13.85
N ASN A 226 14.31 -3.66 -12.64
CA ASN A 226 13.02 -3.11 -12.26
C ASN A 226 12.99 -2.75 -10.75
N ASN A 227 13.96 -1.95 -10.31
CA ASN A 227 14.31 -1.78 -8.89
C ASN A 227 13.31 -0.96 -8.04
N LYS A 228 12.11 -0.71 -8.55
CA LYS A 228 10.97 -0.20 -7.76
C LYS A 228 10.09 -1.32 -7.20
N HIS A 229 10.57 -2.55 -7.31
CA HIS A 229 9.86 -3.75 -6.96
C HIS A 229 10.74 -4.72 -6.17
N TRP A 230 10.10 -5.67 -5.48
CA TRP A 230 10.75 -6.67 -4.66
C TRP A 230 11.10 -7.95 -5.42
N GLY A 231 12.25 -8.51 -5.03
CA GLY A 231 12.63 -9.87 -5.34
C GLY A 231 13.15 -10.06 -6.75
N ASN A 232 13.98 -11.09 -6.91
CA ASN A 232 14.48 -11.54 -8.20
C ASN A 232 13.97 -12.96 -8.44
N GLY A 233 13.68 -13.29 -9.70
CA GLY A 233 13.27 -14.63 -10.11
C GLY A 233 14.42 -15.64 -10.00
N THR A 234 14.73 -16.06 -8.79
CA THR A 234 15.27 -17.40 -8.52
C THR A 234 14.32 -18.07 -7.54
N ALA A 235 14.12 -19.38 -7.72
CA ALA A 235 13.13 -20.23 -7.07
C ALA A 235 12.68 -19.78 -5.67
N ILE A 236 11.39 -20.01 -5.35
CA ILE A 236 10.85 -20.09 -3.98
C ILE A 236 12.00 -20.40 -3.04
N ALA A 237 12.42 -19.40 -2.26
CA ALA A 237 13.53 -19.56 -1.34
C ALA A 237 13.29 -20.88 -0.60
N ALA A 238 14.29 -21.76 -0.60
CA ALA A 238 14.23 -22.99 0.17
C ALA A 238 13.64 -22.67 1.55
N PRO A 239 12.77 -23.53 2.11
CA PRO A 239 12.09 -23.25 3.37
C PRO A 239 13.12 -22.70 4.36
N ARG A 240 12.76 -21.61 5.05
CA ARG A 240 13.57 -20.97 6.08
C ARG A 240 14.35 -22.08 6.80
N VAL A 241 15.67 -22.05 6.73
CA VAL A 241 16.46 -22.71 7.77
C VAL A 241 16.22 -21.85 8.99
N GLU A 242 15.14 -22.19 9.70
CA GLU A 242 14.92 -21.78 11.06
C GLU A 242 16.26 -21.99 11.77
N TRP A 243 16.83 -20.93 12.33
CA TRP A 243 17.94 -21.09 13.25
C TRP A 243 17.37 -21.84 14.46
N GLN A 244 17.44 -23.17 14.42
CA GLN A 244 17.25 -23.97 15.60
C GLN A 244 18.51 -23.78 16.42
N PRO A 245 18.43 -23.27 17.67
CA PRO A 245 19.56 -23.42 18.58
C PRO A 245 19.96 -24.89 18.56
N ALA A 246 21.26 -25.16 18.41
CA ALA A 246 21.78 -26.53 18.30
C ALA A 246 21.08 -27.42 19.33
N ARG A 247 20.28 -28.38 18.85
CA ARG A 247 19.65 -29.34 19.75
C ARG A 247 20.76 -30.00 20.55
N PRO A 248 20.65 -30.09 21.89
CA PRO A 248 21.63 -30.83 22.68
C PRO A 248 21.80 -32.22 22.07
N VAL A 249 23.04 -32.63 21.79
CA VAL A 249 23.33 -33.97 21.31
C VAL A 249 22.82 -34.95 22.35
N GLU A 250 21.84 -35.77 22.00
CA GLU A 250 21.39 -36.86 22.87
C GLU A 250 22.44 -37.98 22.82
N TRP A 251 23.02 -38.26 23.98
CA TRP A 251 23.97 -39.35 24.16
C TRP A 251 23.23 -40.57 24.71
N ARG A 252 23.36 -41.72 24.04
CA ARG A 252 22.88 -43.00 24.56
C ARG A 252 24.05 -43.98 24.57
N ASN A 253 24.42 -44.45 25.76
CA ASN A 253 25.54 -45.38 25.98
C ASN A 253 26.89 -44.89 25.42
N GLY A 254 27.18 -43.59 25.54
CA GLY A 254 28.47 -43.02 25.12
C GLY A 254 28.64 -42.82 23.61
N LEU A 255 27.58 -43.04 22.82
CA LEU A 255 27.55 -42.76 21.38
C LEU A 255 26.50 -41.69 21.07
N ALA A 256 26.82 -40.78 20.14
CA ALA A 256 25.89 -39.78 19.65
C ALA A 256 24.79 -40.46 18.82
N VAL A 257 23.52 -40.19 19.14
CA VAL A 257 22.39 -40.73 18.38
C VAL A 257 22.15 -39.85 17.14
N PRO A 258 22.26 -40.37 15.90
CA PRO A 258 21.94 -39.60 14.71
C PRO A 258 20.44 -39.28 14.68
N PRO A 259 20.02 -38.06 14.32
CA PRO A 259 18.61 -37.76 14.14
C PRO A 259 18.03 -38.61 13.00
N LEU A 260 16.82 -39.15 13.20
CA LEU A 260 16.09 -39.85 12.14
C LEU A 260 15.83 -38.88 10.97
N ALA A 261 16.29 -39.25 9.78
CA ALA A 261 16.03 -38.46 8.57
C ALA A 261 14.52 -38.45 8.27
N PRO A 262 13.91 -37.30 7.93
CA PRO A 262 12.52 -37.28 7.48
C PRO A 262 12.39 -38.02 6.15
N ALA A 263 11.26 -38.70 5.96
CA ALA A 263 10.90 -39.32 4.69
C ALA A 263 10.79 -38.25 3.58
N PRO A 264 11.16 -38.56 2.32
CA PRO A 264 11.07 -37.58 1.24
C PRO A 264 9.61 -37.15 1.02
N PRO A 265 9.33 -35.84 0.84
CA PRO A 265 7.98 -35.39 0.57
C PRO A 265 7.51 -35.88 -0.80
N SER A 266 6.30 -36.45 -0.82
CA SER A 266 5.52 -36.73 -2.02
C SER A 266 5.17 -35.41 -2.71
N MET A 267 5.47 -35.28 -4.00
CA MET A 267 5.16 -34.07 -4.77
C MET A 267 3.65 -33.97 -5.04
N SER A 268 3.03 -32.91 -4.51
CA SER A 268 1.78 -32.31 -4.99
C SER A 268 1.96 -30.78 -4.94
N PRO A 269 1.35 -29.99 -5.84
CA PRO A 269 1.65 -28.57 -5.97
C PRO A 269 0.99 -27.78 -4.84
N ALA A 270 1.71 -27.61 -3.74
CA ALA A 270 1.30 -26.79 -2.62
C ALA A 270 1.91 -25.38 -2.75
N VAL A 271 1.11 -24.42 -3.23
CA VAL A 271 1.29 -23.00 -2.90
C VAL A 271 0.50 -22.65 -1.62
N ALA A 272 0.02 -23.67 -0.90
CA ALA A 272 -0.59 -23.52 0.41
C ALA A 272 0.47 -23.82 1.48
N GLY A 273 1.17 -22.80 1.98
CA GLY A 273 2.03 -22.96 3.16
C GLY A 273 3.21 -22.02 3.32
N ILE A 274 3.50 -21.14 2.34
CA ILE A 274 4.52 -20.11 2.49
C ILE A 274 3.80 -18.84 2.92
N ALA A 275 4.04 -18.36 4.14
CA ALA A 275 3.48 -17.09 4.57
C ALA A 275 4.02 -15.99 3.64
N ALA A 276 3.23 -14.96 3.34
CA ALA A 276 3.70 -13.85 2.51
C ALA A 276 5.07 -13.31 2.98
N GLN A 277 5.31 -13.32 4.29
CA GLN A 277 6.57 -12.93 4.95
C GLN A 277 7.81 -13.78 4.57
N ASP A 278 7.64 -14.90 3.87
CA ASP A 278 8.74 -15.83 3.57
C ASP A 278 9.26 -15.71 2.14
N SER A 279 8.59 -14.92 1.30
CA SER A 279 9.08 -14.68 -0.07
C SER A 279 8.73 -13.29 -0.59
N LEU A 280 9.74 -12.59 -1.11
CA LEU A 280 9.56 -11.30 -1.77
C LEU A 280 8.64 -11.38 -3.00
N ILE A 281 8.53 -12.55 -3.63
CA ILE A 281 7.62 -12.76 -4.77
C ILE A 281 6.14 -12.80 -4.37
N LEU A 282 5.85 -13.00 -3.08
CA LEU A 282 4.51 -12.99 -2.52
C LEU A 282 4.15 -11.63 -1.91
N GLN A 283 5.05 -10.64 -1.99
CA GLN A 283 4.79 -9.28 -1.56
C GLN A 283 4.00 -8.53 -2.64
N LEU A 284 3.19 -7.56 -2.21
CA LEU A 284 2.38 -6.73 -3.10
C LEU A 284 3.27 -6.07 -4.16
N MET A 285 4.36 -5.42 -3.75
CA MET A 285 5.26 -4.71 -4.66
C MET A 285 6.30 -5.59 -5.35
N ASN A 286 6.04 -6.89 -5.57
CA ASN A 286 7.01 -7.75 -6.28
C ASN A 286 7.10 -7.43 -7.78
N GLY A 287 8.28 -7.61 -8.36
CA GLY A 287 8.57 -7.22 -9.75
C GLY A 287 8.62 -8.37 -10.73
N VAL A 288 8.17 -9.55 -10.31
CA VAL A 288 8.35 -10.80 -11.04
C VAL A 288 7.03 -11.31 -11.60
N VAL A 289 6.02 -11.50 -10.74
CA VAL A 289 4.75 -12.10 -11.14
C VAL A 289 3.65 -11.87 -10.11
N PHE A 290 2.44 -11.61 -10.60
CA PHE A 290 1.22 -11.79 -9.83
C PHE A 290 0.60 -13.14 -10.20
N TYR A 291 0.61 -14.07 -9.26
CA TYR A 291 0.07 -15.40 -9.48
C TYR A 291 -1.46 -15.34 -9.68
N SER A 292 -1.93 -15.98 -10.75
CA SER A 292 -3.36 -16.11 -11.02
C SER A 292 -4.07 -16.84 -9.87
N GLY A 293 -5.30 -16.44 -9.58
CA GLY A 293 -6.07 -16.98 -8.46
C GLY A 293 -5.55 -16.56 -7.06
N HIS A 294 -4.54 -15.68 -6.99
CA HIS A 294 -4.00 -15.18 -5.72
C HIS A 294 -4.39 -13.72 -5.47
N ARG A 295 -4.54 -13.38 -4.19
CA ARG A 295 -4.77 -12.00 -3.72
C ARG A 295 -3.51 -11.51 -3.03
N TYR A 296 -3.04 -10.36 -3.45
CA TYR A 296 -2.01 -9.60 -2.76
C TYR A 296 -2.69 -8.43 -2.03
N ASP A 297 -2.15 -8.08 -0.88
CA ASP A 297 -2.59 -6.94 -0.07
C ASP A 297 -1.36 -6.24 0.51
N ILE A 298 -1.57 -5.03 1.02
CA ILE A 298 -0.51 -4.23 1.65
C ILE A 298 0.07 -5.02 2.83
N SER A 299 1.37 -5.29 2.76
CA SER A 299 2.06 -6.15 3.72
C SER A 299 2.73 -5.36 4.85
N PRO A 300 3.21 -6.03 5.91
CA PRO A 300 4.06 -5.39 6.90
C PRO A 300 5.34 -4.77 6.32
N LEU A 301 5.88 -5.33 5.23
CA LEU A 301 7.05 -4.77 4.55
C LEU A 301 6.69 -3.44 3.87
N ASP A 302 5.52 -3.36 3.24
CA ASP A 302 5.02 -2.12 2.64
C ASP A 302 4.82 -1.02 3.69
N VAL A 303 4.20 -1.36 4.82
CA VAL A 303 4.04 -0.43 5.95
C VAL A 303 5.40 0.04 6.49
N ALA A 304 6.39 -0.85 6.54
CA ALA A 304 7.73 -0.50 6.97
C ALA A 304 8.42 0.46 5.99
N VAL A 305 8.24 0.25 4.68
CA VAL A 305 8.74 1.18 3.64
C VAL A 305 8.12 2.56 3.79
N LEU A 306 6.81 2.66 4.05
CA LEU A 306 6.17 3.95 4.29
C LEU A 306 6.85 4.75 5.42
N ARG A 307 7.28 4.07 6.50
CA ARG A 307 8.04 4.71 7.58
C ARG A 307 9.42 5.16 7.14
N ASP A 308 10.13 4.31 6.39
CA ASP A 308 11.47 4.63 5.91
C ASP A 308 11.45 5.83 4.94
N VAL A 309 10.46 5.92 4.07
CA VAL A 309 10.29 7.05 3.15
C VAL A 309 9.72 8.30 3.83
N GLY A 310 9.41 8.23 5.13
CA GLY A 310 9.02 9.38 5.95
C GLY A 310 7.53 9.72 5.94
N LEU A 311 6.66 8.82 5.49
CA LEU A 311 5.22 9.05 5.56
C LEU A 311 4.69 8.79 6.97
N PRO A 312 3.91 9.71 7.55
CA PRO A 312 3.36 9.55 8.88
C PRO A 312 2.28 8.48 8.84
N LEU A 313 2.43 7.46 9.68
CA LEU A 313 1.42 6.42 9.82
C LEU A 313 0.46 6.76 10.95
N ASP A 314 -0.81 6.37 10.79
CA ASP A 314 -1.76 6.43 11.89
C ASP A 314 -1.26 5.54 13.04
N ALA A 315 -1.38 6.01 14.28
CA ALA A 315 -0.86 5.36 15.47
C ALA A 315 -1.42 3.94 15.65
N LEU A 316 -2.64 3.69 15.13
CA LEU A 316 -3.26 2.36 15.07
C LEU A 316 -2.45 1.36 14.23
N PHE A 317 -1.72 1.81 13.22
CA PHE A 317 -0.87 0.97 12.37
C PHE A 317 0.63 1.13 12.65
N ALA A 318 1.02 2.13 13.46
CA ALA A 318 2.40 2.36 13.87
C ALA A 318 2.97 1.23 14.76
N ASN A 319 2.11 0.51 15.49
CA ASN A 319 2.55 -0.52 16.44
C ASN A 319 2.29 -1.96 15.98
N GLY A 320 1.75 -2.16 14.78
CA GLY A 320 1.22 -3.48 14.37
C GLY A 320 -0.07 -3.80 15.11
N PHE A 321 -0.90 -4.68 14.55
CA PHE A 321 -2.06 -5.20 15.27
C PHE A 321 -1.58 -6.11 16.40
N ASP A 322 -1.48 -5.55 17.61
CA ASP A 322 -1.70 -6.30 18.85
C ASP A 322 -3.21 -6.48 19.09
#